data_AF-Q4FCT2-F1
#
_entry.id   AF-Q4FCT2-F1
#
_cell.length_a   1.000
_cell.length_b   1.000
_cell.length_c   1.000
_cell.angle_alpha   90.00
_cell.angle_beta   90.00
_cell.angle_gamma   90.00
#
_symmetry.space_group_name_H-M   'P 1'
#
loop_
_entity.id
_entity.type
_entity.pdbx_description
1 polymer ?
#
loop_
_entity_poly.entity_id
_entity_poly.type
_entity_poly.pdbx_seq_one_letter_code
_entity_poly.pdbx_strand_id
1 'polypeptide(L)'
;DHVGSYGTEIYQSHGPSGQYTQEFDGDEMFYVDLGKKETVWRLPMFSQFAGFDPQAALSEIATAKHNLDVLTKRSNFTPVINGVPEVTVFSKSPVMLGQPNTLIC
;
A
#
# COMPACT_ATOMS: atom_id res chain seq x y z
N ASP A 1 4.94 -19.75 12.93
CA ASP A 1 4.78 -18.32 13.28
C ASP A 1 4.34 -17.56 12.04
N HIS A 2 3.49 -16.55 12.20
CA HIS A 2 2.93 -15.71 11.14
C HIS A 2 2.99 -14.23 11.56
N VAL A 3 3.05 -13.31 10.60
CA VAL A 3 3.08 -11.86 10.85
C VAL A 3 1.98 -11.18 10.04
N GLY A 4 1.13 -10.41 10.72
CA GLY A 4 0.11 -9.58 10.08
C GLY A 4 0.35 -8.10 10.39
N SER A 5 0.30 -7.26 9.35
CA SER A 5 0.21 -5.80 9.48
C SER A 5 -1.21 -5.37 9.13
N TYR A 6 -2.01 -5.06 10.16
CA TYR A 6 -3.44 -4.72 10.02
C TYR A 6 -3.68 -3.21 9.99
N GLY A 7 -2.89 -2.51 9.16
CA GLY A 7 -2.96 -1.07 8.99
C GLY A 7 -1.57 -0.50 8.79
N THR A 8 -1.04 -0.68 7.58
CA THR A 8 0.13 0.06 7.12
C THR A 8 -0.38 1.29 6.38
N GLU A 9 -0.13 2.48 6.92
CA GLU A 9 -0.47 3.74 6.27
C GLU A 9 0.73 4.61 5.94
N ILE A 10 0.63 5.32 4.82
CA ILE A 10 1.58 6.34 4.39
C ILE A 10 0.77 7.60 4.12
N TYR A 11 1.28 8.75 4.58
CA TYR A 11 0.78 10.05 4.17
C TYR A 11 1.94 10.99 3.85
N GLN A 12 1.85 11.69 2.72
CA GLN A 12 2.83 12.68 2.27
C GLN A 12 2.14 13.95 1.74
N SER A 13 2.86 15.06 1.77
CA SER A 13 2.34 16.37 1.35
C SER A 13 2.34 16.58 -0.17
N HIS A 14 3.12 15.80 -0.92
CA HIS A 14 3.14 15.82 -2.39
C HIS A 14 2.15 14.78 -2.94
N GLY A 15 1.56 15.02 -4.12
CA GLY A 15 0.59 14.09 -4.69
C GLY A 15 1.24 12.82 -5.28
N PRO A 16 0.58 11.64 -5.26
CA PRO A 16 -0.58 11.25 -4.44
C PRO A 16 -0.25 11.17 -2.95
N SER A 17 -1.18 11.61 -2.09
CA SER A 17 -0.87 12.00 -0.71
C SER A 17 -1.05 10.92 0.35
N GLY A 18 -1.64 9.76 0.05
CA GLY A 18 -1.74 8.70 1.06
C GLY A 18 -2.16 7.34 0.55
N GLN A 19 -1.88 6.31 1.35
CA GLN A 19 -2.16 4.91 1.08
C GLN A 19 -2.45 4.18 2.39
N TYR A 20 -3.36 3.21 2.37
CA TYR A 20 -3.63 2.29 3.46
C TYR A 20 -3.70 0.86 2.92
N THR A 21 -2.93 -0.06 3.51
CA THR A 21 -2.91 -1.49 3.18
C THR A 21 -3.01 -2.35 4.44
N GLN A 22 -3.42 -3.60 4.24
CA GLN A 22 -3.15 -4.67 5.20
C GLN A 22 -2.39 -5.81 4.52
N GLU A 23 -1.47 -6.41 5.26
CA GLU A 23 -0.53 -7.41 4.78
C GLU A 23 -0.49 -8.61 5.71
N PHE A 24 -0.25 -9.79 5.15
CA PHE A 24 -0.08 -11.03 5.90
C PHE A 24 1.07 -11.83 5.31
N ASP A 25 2.05 -12.18 6.14
CA ASP A 25 3.32 -12.84 5.76
C ASP A 25 4.06 -12.15 4.58
N GLY A 26 3.89 -10.83 4.45
CA GLY A 26 4.52 -10.00 3.42
C GLY A 26 3.72 -9.85 2.12
N ASP A 27 2.61 -10.57 1.97
CA ASP A 27 1.69 -10.40 0.85
C ASP A 27 0.59 -9.40 1.18
N GLU A 28 0.27 -8.54 0.21
CA GLU A 28 -0.86 -7.61 0.33
C GLU A 28 -2.19 -8.37 0.36
N MET A 29 -2.99 -8.14 1.40
CA MET A 29 -4.36 -8.64 1.48
C MET A 29 -5.32 -7.72 0.71
N PHE A 30 -5.26 -6.42 0.98
CA PHE A 30 -6.06 -5.39 0.32
C PHE A 30 -5.46 -4.00 0.53
N TYR A 31 -5.88 -3.06 -0.32
CA TYR A 31 -5.74 -1.62 -0.09
C TYR A 31 -7.12 -0.95 -0.02
N VAL A 32 -7.16 0.28 0.50
CA VAL A 32 -8.37 1.12 0.43
C VAL A 32 -8.19 2.19 -0.64
N ASP A 33 -9.06 2.20 -1.65
CA ASP A 33 -9.16 3.30 -2.60
C ASP A 33 -9.79 4.50 -1.87
N LEU A 34 -8.95 5.47 -1.52
CA LEU A 34 -9.37 6.64 -0.74
C LEU A 34 -10.33 7.56 -1.50
N GLY A 35 -10.28 7.56 -2.84
CA GLY A 35 -11.13 8.38 -3.68
C GLY A 35 -12.55 7.81 -3.79
N LYS A 36 -12.64 6.50 -3.99
CA LYS A 36 -13.91 5.77 -4.04
C LYS A 36 -14.43 5.33 -2.69
N LYS A 37 -13.58 5.37 -1.66
CA LYS A 37 -13.86 4.92 -0.30
C LYS A 37 -14.30 3.45 -0.28
N GLU A 38 -13.54 2.60 -0.96
CA GLU A 38 -13.81 1.17 -1.07
C GLU A 38 -12.58 0.33 -0.73
N THR A 39 -12.80 -0.84 -0.13
CA THR A 39 -11.76 -1.84 0.08
C THR A 39 -11.58 -2.67 -1.18
N VAL A 40 -10.35 -2.69 -1.70
CA VAL A 40 -9.99 -3.44 -2.91
C VAL A 40 -9.09 -4.61 -2.53
N TRP A 41 -9.63 -5.82 -2.61
CA TRP A 41 -8.92 -7.04 -2.27
C TRP A 41 -7.95 -7.47 -3.36
N ARG A 42 -6.71 -7.80 -2.96
CA ARG A 42 -5.66 -8.27 -3.87
C ARG A 42 -6.05 -9.56 -4.60
N LEU A 43 -6.72 -10.45 -3.86
CA LEU A 43 -7.38 -11.64 -4.39
C LEU A 43 -8.90 -11.50 -4.16
N PRO A 44 -9.72 -11.36 -5.22
CA PRO A 44 -11.16 -11.12 -5.09
C PRO A 44 -11.91 -12.17 -4.26
N MET A 45 -11.40 -13.40 -4.19
CA MET A 45 -12.04 -14.46 -3.39
C MET A 45 -12.06 -14.13 -1.88
N PHE A 46 -11.09 -13.37 -1.36
CA PHE A 46 -11.03 -13.05 0.06
C PHE A 46 -12.19 -12.14 0.52
N SER A 47 -12.73 -11.32 -0.39
CA SER A 47 -13.89 -10.48 -0.09
C SER A 47 -15.17 -11.26 0.20
N GLN A 48 -15.19 -12.56 -0.10
CA GLN A 48 -16.32 -13.44 0.20
C GLN A 48 -16.27 -14.00 1.63
N PHE A 49 -15.09 -14.02 2.25
CA PHE A 49 -14.84 -14.61 3.57
C PHE A 49 -14.55 -13.55 4.64
N ALA A 50 -14.08 -12.38 4.23
CA ALA A 50 -13.74 -11.27 5.11
C ALA A 50 -14.24 -9.94 4.53
N GLY A 51 -14.46 -8.97 5.42
CA GLY A 51 -14.83 -7.60 5.08
C GLY A 51 -13.99 -6.62 5.89
N PHE A 52 -13.81 -5.43 5.33
CA PHE A 52 -13.17 -4.31 6.01
C PHE A 52 -13.98 -3.06 5.71
N ASP A 53 -14.26 -2.26 6.75
CA ASP A 53 -14.93 -0.98 6.57
C ASP A 53 -13.89 0.08 6.16
N PRO A 54 -13.97 0.63 4.92
CA PRO A 54 -13.01 1.63 4.46
C PRO A 54 -13.00 2.90 5.32
N GLN A 55 -14.04 3.16 6.13
CA GLN A 55 -14.06 4.28 7.07
C GLN A 55 -12.94 4.21 8.12
N ALA A 56 -12.50 3.02 8.51
CA ALA A 56 -11.36 2.86 9.42
C ALA A 56 -10.08 3.42 8.79
N ALA A 57 -9.78 3.03 7.55
CA ALA A 57 -8.63 3.55 6.81
C ALA A 57 -8.72 5.07 6.58
N LEU A 58 -9.91 5.60 6.26
CA LEU A 58 -10.09 7.05 6.08
C LEU A 58 -9.77 7.83 7.36
N SER A 59 -10.12 7.29 8.53
CA SER A 59 -9.77 7.88 9.82
C SER A 59 -8.26 7.84 10.08
N GLU A 60 -7.60 6.72 9.78
CA GLU A 60 -6.13 6.61 9.92
C GLU A 60 -5.40 7.59 8.98
N ILE A 61 -5.84 7.71 7.73
CA ILE A 61 -5.27 8.68 6.78
C ILE A 61 -5.44 10.12 7.27
N ALA A 62 -6.58 10.47 7.89
CA ALA A 62 -6.79 11.79 8.48
C ALA A 62 -5.85 12.03 9.68
N THR A 63 -5.63 11.01 10.51
CA THR A 63 -4.67 11.06 11.62
C THR A 63 -3.23 11.20 11.11
N ALA A 64 -2.85 10.43 10.08
CA ALA A 64 -1.53 10.50 9.46
C ALA A 64 -1.25 11.89 8.86
N LYS A 65 -2.25 12.50 8.21
CA LYS A 65 -2.17 13.90 7.74
C LYS A 65 -1.89 14.87 8.88
N HIS A 66 -2.66 14.78 9.97
CA HIS A 66 -2.46 15.64 11.14
C HIS A 66 -1.05 15.46 11.74
N ASN A 67 -0.61 14.21 11.88
CA ASN A 67 0.70 13.88 12.41
C ASN A 67 1.82 14.39 11.50
N LEU A 68 1.67 14.31 10.18
CA LEU A 68 2.63 14.87 9.23
C LEU A 68 2.79 16.39 9.45
N ASP A 69 1.69 17.13 9.57
CA ASP A 69 1.75 18.59 9.80
C ASP A 69 2.49 18.94 11.10
N VAL A 70 2.30 18.15 12.16
CA VAL A 70 3.00 18.33 13.44
C VAL A 70 4.49 17.96 13.30
N LEU A 71 4.81 16.84 12.68
CA LEU A 71 6.19 16.35 12.53
C LEU A 71 7.02 17.22 11.59
N THR A 72 6.43 17.75 10.52
CA THR A 72 7.09 18.73 9.63
C THR A 72 7.52 19.97 10.41
N LYS A 73 6.66 20.52 11.28
CA LYS A 73 7.03 21.68 12.11
C LYS A 73 8.08 21.31 13.15
N ARG A 74 7.91 20.17 13.83
CA ARG A 74 8.85 19.70 14.87
C ARG A 74 10.26 19.43 14.32
N SER A 75 10.36 18.98 13.07
CA SER A 75 11.63 18.73 12.37
C SER A 75 12.20 19.97 11.68
N ASN A 76 11.71 21.17 11.98
CA ASN A 76 12.13 22.42 11.32
C ASN A 76 12.04 22.32 9.78
N PHE A 77 10.98 21.71 9.26
CA PHE A 77 10.73 21.54 7.83
C PHE A 77 11.82 20.74 7.10
N THR A 78 12.46 19.78 7.78
CA THR A 78 13.44 18.89 7.14
C THR A 78 12.75 18.03 6.07
N PRO A 79 13.18 18.07 4.80
CA PRO A 79 12.60 17.25 3.73
C PRO A 79 13.13 15.82 3.76
N VAL A 80 12.39 14.90 3.12
CA VAL A 80 12.87 13.54 2.86
C VAL A 80 14.03 13.56 1.86
N ILE A 81 14.98 12.63 1.99
CA ILE A 81 16.07 12.43 1.03
C ILE A 81 15.59 11.44 -0.03
N ASN A 82 15.72 11.80 -1.31
CA ASN A 82 15.34 10.92 -2.41
C ASN A 82 16.33 9.75 -2.53
N GLY A 83 15.80 8.53 -2.62
CA GLY A 83 16.56 7.34 -2.99
C GLY A 83 16.51 7.07 -4.50
N VAL A 84 17.45 6.26 -4.99
CA VAL A 84 17.42 5.73 -6.36
C VAL A 84 16.78 4.33 -6.30
N PRO A 85 15.67 4.06 -7.02
CA PRO A 85 15.07 2.74 -7.03
C PRO A 85 15.93 1.77 -7.85
N GLU A 86 16.14 0.57 -7.33
CA GLU A 86 16.70 -0.54 -8.09
C GLU A 86 15.57 -1.34 -8.72
N VAL A 87 15.72 -1.69 -10.00
CA VAL A 87 14.68 -2.37 -10.78
C VAL A 87 15.24 -3.68 -11.33
N THR A 88 14.50 -4.76 -11.15
CA THR A 88 14.83 -6.08 -11.69
C THR A 88 13.63 -6.63 -12.42
N VAL A 89 13.83 -7.08 -13.67
CA VAL A 89 12.76 -7.68 -14.47
C VAL A 89 13.01 -9.16 -14.65
N PHE A 90 11.99 -9.98 -14.36
CA PHE A 90 12.06 -11.43 -14.52
C PHE A 90 10.70 -12.02 -14.92
N SER A 91 10.71 -13.24 -15.48
CA SER A 91 9.50 -13.95 -15.86
C SER A 91 8.89 -14.71 -14.68
N LYS A 92 7.56 -14.66 -14.54
CA LYS A 92 6.82 -15.42 -13.51
C LYS A 92 7.00 -16.94 -13.64
N SER A 93 7.16 -17.43 -14.86
CA SER A 93 7.34 -18.86 -15.17
C SER A 93 8.46 -19.06 -16.19
N PRO A 94 9.01 -20.28 -16.37
CA PRO A 94 10.03 -20.55 -17.39
C PRO A 94 9.60 -20.09 -18.78
N VAL A 95 10.52 -19.51 -19.55
CA VAL A 95 10.21 -18.96 -20.88
C VAL A 95 10.12 -20.09 -21.90
N MET A 96 8.96 -20.22 -22.55
CA MET A 96 8.69 -21.22 -23.59
C MET A 96 8.02 -20.57 -24.80
N LEU A 97 8.47 -20.92 -26.01
CA LEU A 97 7.92 -20.35 -27.25
C LEU A 97 6.44 -20.72 -27.41
N GLY A 98 5.61 -19.71 -27.69
CA GLY A 98 4.17 -19.89 -27.91
C GLY A 98 3.32 -20.05 -26.64
N GLN A 99 3.92 -19.98 -25.44
CA GLN A 99 3.18 -20.04 -24.17
C GLN A 99 3.04 -18.63 -23.55
N PRO A 100 1.82 -18.23 -23.11
CA PRO A 100 1.63 -16.99 -22.37
C PRO A 100 2.42 -16.94 -21.06
N ASN A 101 2.94 -15.76 -20.70
CA ASN A 101 3.69 -15.53 -19.47
C ASN A 101 3.50 -14.08 -18.98
N THR A 102 3.98 -13.77 -17.78
CA THR A 102 3.94 -12.44 -17.17
C THR A 102 5.34 -12.00 -16.80
N LEU A 103 5.75 -10.82 -17.25
CA LEU A 103 6.97 -10.16 -16.76
C LEU A 103 6.63 -9.42 -15.47
N ILE A 104 7.49 -9.59 -14.46
CA ILE A 104 7.44 -8.92 -13.17
C ILE A 104 8.57 -7.89 -13.17
N CYS A 105 8.26 -6.67 -12.75
CA CYS A 105 9.15 -5.52 -12.68
C CYS A 105 9.08 -4.93 -11.28
#